data_AF-A0A2T3A0Z0-F1
#
_entry.id   AF-A0A2T3A0Z0-F1
#
_cell.length_a   1.000
_cell.length_b   1.000
_cell.length_c   1.000
_cell.angle_alpha   90.00
_cell.angle_beta   90.00
_cell.angle_gamma   90.00
#
_symmetry.space_group_name_H-M   'P 1'
#
loop_
_entity.id
_entity.type
_entity.pdbx_description
1 polymer ?
#
loop_
_entity_poly.entity_id
_entity_poly.type
_entity_poly.pdbx_seq_one_letter_code
_entity_poly.pdbx_strand_id
1 'polypeptide(L)'
;WAMAGVRFYQVISLNYGRHAATLPHKDVVGFQKSFLAVQELYFLNAVLTKTALLMLYHRVFGVSRKFSFALCVAEVLVVSYFLVCVVLSIVGCQPVSYFWDKTGQGKCFNEVMFFRANGIANMLLDVMVLTLPLPMVWRLNLALRQKLAVTGIFLLGSFTCVVSVFRIVAFEKSNQADPTYTTINTAMWSSIEQSLGIMCTCLPTLRPIFR
;
A
#
# COMPACT_ATOMS: atom_id res chain seq x y z
N TRP A 1 -5.76 10.44 -4.04
CA TRP A 1 -7.06 11.07 -4.32
C TRP A 1 -8.11 10.10 -4.85
N ALA A 2 -7.82 9.27 -5.87
CA ALA A 2 -8.78 8.31 -6.42
C ALA A 2 -9.42 7.38 -5.36
N MET A 3 -8.64 6.76 -4.47
CA MET A 3 -9.20 5.93 -3.40
C MET A 3 -10.12 6.71 -2.45
N ALA A 4 -9.75 7.93 -2.07
CA ALA A 4 -10.59 8.75 -1.21
C ALA A 4 -11.95 9.02 -1.89
N GLY A 5 -11.93 9.35 -3.19
CA GLY A 5 -13.16 9.53 -3.98
C GLY A 5 -14.04 8.28 -4.01
N VAL A 6 -13.47 7.10 -4.23
CA VAL A 6 -14.22 5.83 -4.20
C VAL A 6 -14.76 5.53 -2.80
N ARG A 7 -14.01 5.83 -1.74
CA ARG A 7 -14.50 5.69 -0.36
C ARG A 7 -15.66 6.65 -0.04
N PHE A 8 -15.59 7.90 -0.48
CA PHE A 8 -16.71 8.84 -0.35
C PHE A 8 -17.96 8.34 -1.06
N TYR A 9 -17.81 7.81 -2.27
CA TYR A 9 -18.91 7.18 -3.01
C TYR A 9 -19.50 5.99 -2.23
N GLN A 10 -18.66 5.11 -1.65
CA GLN A 10 -19.14 3.98 -0.83
C GLN A 10 -19.95 4.44 0.38
N VAL A 11 -19.54 5.50 1.05
CA VAL A 11 -20.26 6.06 2.21
C VAL A 11 -21.62 6.63 1.80
N ILE A 12 -21.65 7.42 0.73
CA ILE A 12 -22.87 8.16 0.32
C ILE A 12 -23.87 7.23 -0.38
N SER A 13 -23.40 6.35 -1.27
CA SER A 13 -24.27 5.59 -2.18
C SER A 13 -24.49 4.14 -1.78
N LEU A 14 -23.65 3.56 -0.92
CA LEU A 14 -23.69 2.13 -0.55
C LEU A 14 -23.86 1.91 0.96
N ASN A 15 -24.19 2.97 1.71
CA ASN A 15 -24.40 2.93 3.16
C ASN A 15 -23.24 2.28 3.94
N TYR A 16 -22.01 2.52 3.45
CA TYR A 16 -20.80 1.97 4.05
C TYR A 16 -20.67 2.40 5.51
N GLY A 17 -20.36 1.45 6.39
CA GLY A 17 -20.28 1.65 7.84
C GLY A 17 -21.50 1.18 8.65
N ARG A 18 -22.50 0.58 8.02
CA ARG A 18 -23.57 -0.20 8.69
C ARG A 18 -23.27 -1.71 8.63
N HIS A 19 -23.84 -2.48 9.56
CA HIS A 19 -23.73 -3.94 9.56
C HIS A 19 -24.29 -4.52 8.25
N ALA A 20 -23.59 -5.49 7.67
CA ALA A 20 -23.97 -6.06 6.39
C ALA A 20 -25.37 -6.71 6.44
N ALA A 21 -25.75 -7.24 7.61
CA ALA A 21 -27.07 -7.80 7.86
C ALA A 21 -28.23 -6.80 7.75
N THR A 22 -27.97 -5.50 7.86
CA THR A 22 -29.01 -4.45 7.81
C THR A 22 -29.15 -3.81 6.42
N LEU A 23 -28.33 -4.25 5.45
CA LEU A 23 -28.27 -3.68 4.11
C LEU A 23 -28.91 -4.60 3.07
N PRO A 24 -29.56 -4.05 2.03
CA PRO A 24 -30.05 -4.87 0.93
C PRO A 24 -28.88 -5.52 0.18
N HIS A 25 -29.07 -6.76 -0.28
CA HIS A 25 -28.02 -7.55 -0.97
C HIS A 25 -27.34 -6.79 -2.11
N LYS A 26 -28.10 -5.98 -2.85
CA LYS A 26 -27.61 -5.13 -3.94
C LYS A 26 -26.52 -4.14 -3.49
N ASP A 27 -26.65 -3.56 -2.31
CA ASP A 27 -25.68 -2.60 -1.77
C ASP A 27 -24.41 -3.31 -1.32
N VAL A 28 -24.54 -4.51 -0.74
CA VAL A 28 -23.41 -5.36 -0.35
C VAL A 28 -22.61 -5.81 -1.58
N VAL A 29 -23.28 -6.22 -2.65
CA VAL A 29 -22.64 -6.56 -3.94
C VAL A 29 -21.94 -5.32 -4.54
N GLY A 30 -22.58 -4.15 -4.50
CA GLY A 30 -21.97 -2.89 -4.95
C GLY A 30 -20.72 -2.51 -4.14
N PHE A 31 -20.77 -2.73 -2.83
CA PHE A 31 -19.63 -2.53 -1.94
C PHE A 31 -18.46 -3.48 -2.29
N GLN A 32 -18.73 -4.77 -2.47
CA GLN A 32 -17.73 -5.76 -2.86
C GLN A 32 -17.05 -5.40 -4.20
N LYS A 33 -17.82 -4.98 -5.21
CA LYS A 33 -17.26 -4.53 -6.50
C LYS A 33 -16.34 -3.31 -6.35
N SER A 34 -16.78 -2.32 -5.59
CA SER A 34 -15.98 -1.11 -5.35
C SER A 34 -14.77 -1.39 -4.44
N PHE A 35 -14.85 -2.39 -3.56
CA PHE A 35 -13.72 -2.83 -2.74
C PHE A 35 -12.57 -3.37 -3.60
N LEU A 36 -12.88 -4.20 -4.61
CA LEU A 36 -11.87 -4.66 -5.57
C LEU A 36 -11.19 -3.48 -6.29
N ALA A 37 -11.97 -2.48 -6.73
CA ALA A 37 -11.40 -1.28 -7.35
C ALA A 37 -10.48 -0.49 -6.41
N VAL A 38 -10.85 -0.35 -5.13
CA VAL A 38 -9.99 0.32 -4.13
C VAL A 38 -8.70 -0.46 -3.88
N GLN A 39 -8.77 -1.80 -3.88
CA GLN A 39 -7.62 -2.66 -3.71
C GLN A 39 -6.61 -2.50 -4.84
N GLU A 40 -7.06 -2.45 -6.10
CA GLU A 40 -6.18 -2.19 -7.24
C GLU A 40 -5.53 -0.80 -7.16
N LEU A 41 -6.32 0.22 -6.78
CA LEU A 41 -5.79 1.58 -6.58
C LEU A 41 -4.77 1.65 -5.45
N TYR A 42 -4.93 0.84 -4.40
CA TYR A 42 -3.96 0.72 -3.32
C TYR A 42 -2.62 0.16 -3.84
N PHE A 43 -2.67 -0.95 -4.59
CA PHE A 43 -1.47 -1.56 -5.16
C PHE A 43 -0.76 -0.60 -6.14
N LEU A 44 -1.53 0.10 -6.99
CA LEU A 44 -0.99 1.11 -7.90
C LEU A 44 -0.27 2.24 -7.16
N ASN A 45 -0.90 2.80 -6.11
CA ASN A 45 -0.30 3.88 -5.35
C ASN A 45 0.97 3.41 -4.60
N ALA A 46 0.96 2.19 -4.05
CA ALA A 46 2.12 1.62 -3.35
C ALA A 46 3.33 1.44 -4.29
N VAL A 47 3.10 1.18 -5.57
CA VAL A 47 4.15 0.98 -6.57
C VAL A 47 4.63 2.31 -7.13
N LEU A 48 3.71 3.20 -7.51
CA LEU A 48 4.06 4.52 -8.04
C LEU A 48 4.92 5.33 -7.05
N THR A 49 4.59 5.28 -5.76
CA THR A 49 5.38 5.95 -4.71
C THR A 49 6.80 5.39 -4.62
N LYS A 50 6.95 4.07 -4.58
CA LYS A 50 8.26 3.40 -4.53
C LYS A 50 9.08 3.64 -5.80
N THR A 51 8.47 3.53 -6.98
CA THR A 51 9.13 3.78 -8.27
C THR A 51 9.57 5.24 -8.38
N ALA A 52 8.73 6.20 -7.94
CA ALA A 52 9.12 7.62 -7.88
C ALA A 52 10.33 7.86 -6.97
N LEU A 53 10.36 7.21 -5.81
CA LEU A 53 11.49 7.29 -4.87
C LEU A 53 12.77 6.67 -5.44
N LEU A 54 12.67 5.50 -6.09
CA LEU A 54 13.79 4.84 -6.75
C LEU A 54 14.34 5.67 -7.93
N MET A 55 13.46 6.27 -8.74
CA MET A 55 13.86 7.21 -9.80
C MET A 55 14.60 8.43 -9.24
N LEU A 56 14.14 8.97 -8.11
CA LEU A 56 14.83 10.06 -7.42
C LEU A 56 16.23 9.62 -6.96
N TYR A 57 16.38 8.42 -6.42
CA TYR A 57 17.68 7.87 -6.04
C TYR A 57 18.59 7.64 -7.24
N HIS A 58 18.05 7.16 -8.35
CA HIS A 58 18.77 7.05 -9.62
C HIS A 58 19.31 8.42 -10.07
N ARG A 59 18.50 9.47 -9.96
CA ARG A 59 18.92 10.84 -10.33
C ARG A 59 19.98 11.42 -9.41
N VAL A 60 19.93 11.14 -8.10
CA VAL A 60 20.84 11.72 -7.11
C VAL A 60 22.16 10.95 -7.00
N PHE A 61 22.10 9.63 -7.03
CA PHE A 61 23.24 8.74 -6.75
C PHE A 61 23.64 7.85 -7.94
N GLY A 62 23.08 8.09 -9.13
CA GLY A 62 23.35 7.34 -10.36
C GLY A 62 24.79 7.43 -10.90
N VAL A 63 25.71 8.05 -10.16
CA VAL A 63 27.14 8.13 -10.48
C VAL A 63 27.82 6.75 -10.30
N SER A 64 27.33 5.91 -9.39
CA SER A 64 27.92 4.59 -9.12
C SER A 64 27.19 3.45 -9.84
N ARG A 65 27.87 2.78 -10.77
CA ARG A 65 27.31 1.67 -11.58
C ARG A 65 26.78 0.50 -10.72
N LYS A 66 27.43 0.19 -9.60
CA LYS A 66 26.97 -0.84 -8.64
C LYS A 66 25.66 -0.43 -7.96
N PHE A 67 25.53 0.85 -7.62
CA PHE A 67 24.33 1.39 -6.98
C PHE A 67 23.16 1.47 -7.97
N SER A 68 23.42 1.93 -9.19
CA SER A 68 22.41 1.94 -10.27
C SER A 68 21.89 0.54 -10.59
N PHE A 69 22.75 -0.49 -10.54
CA PHE A 69 22.29 -1.87 -10.70
C PHE A 69 21.37 -2.31 -9.56
N ALA A 70 21.74 -2.03 -8.30
CA ALA A 70 20.90 -2.35 -7.15
C ALA A 70 19.53 -1.66 -7.18
N LEU A 71 19.48 -0.39 -7.62
CA LEU A 71 18.24 0.35 -7.81
C LEU A 71 17.35 -0.27 -8.90
N CYS A 72 17.92 -0.66 -10.05
CA CYS A 72 17.19 -1.33 -11.12
C CYS A 72 16.61 -2.67 -10.65
N VAL A 73 17.38 -3.47 -9.89
CA VAL A 73 16.89 -4.71 -9.29
C VAL A 73 15.73 -4.43 -8.32
N ALA A 74 15.84 -3.40 -7.48
CA ALA A 74 14.77 -3.01 -6.56
C ALA A 74 13.50 -2.58 -7.32
N GLU A 75 13.64 -1.85 -8.42
CA GLU A 75 12.52 -1.43 -9.26
C GLU A 75 11.81 -2.63 -9.90
N VAL A 76 12.57 -3.56 -10.49
CA VAL A 76 12.00 -4.80 -11.04
C VAL A 76 11.28 -5.62 -9.96
N LEU A 77 11.84 -5.70 -8.75
CA LEU A 77 11.19 -6.38 -7.62
C LEU A 77 9.85 -5.73 -7.26
N VAL A 78 9.80 -4.39 -7.13
CA VAL A 78 8.58 -3.67 -6.80
C VAL A 78 7.49 -3.85 -7.88
N VAL A 79 7.88 -3.76 -9.16
CA VAL A 79 6.95 -3.94 -10.29
C VAL A 79 6.48 -5.41 -10.39
N SER A 80 7.36 -6.37 -10.17
CA SER A 80 6.98 -7.79 -10.17
C SER A 80 6.00 -8.12 -9.04
N TYR A 81 6.24 -7.58 -7.85
CA TYR A 81 5.33 -7.71 -6.70
C TYR A 81 3.93 -7.14 -7.02
N PHE A 82 3.87 -5.98 -7.67
CA PHE A 82 2.61 -5.39 -8.12
C PHE A 82 1.83 -6.33 -9.02
N LEU A 83 2.48 -6.82 -10.08
CA LEU A 83 1.86 -7.70 -11.06
C LEU A 83 1.31 -8.96 -10.41
N VAL A 84 2.07 -9.57 -9.49
CA VAL A 84 1.61 -10.73 -8.72
C VAL A 84 0.37 -10.40 -7.89
N CYS A 85 0.35 -9.26 -7.19
CA CYS A 85 -0.79 -8.87 -6.36
C CYS A 85 -2.07 -8.61 -7.17
N VAL A 86 -1.96 -7.95 -8.32
CA VAL A 86 -3.07 -7.69 -9.26
C VAL A 86 -3.62 -8.98 -9.85
N VAL A 87 -2.74 -9.90 -10.26
CA VAL A 87 -3.18 -11.19 -10.82
C VAL A 87 -3.87 -12.02 -9.74
N LEU A 88 -3.32 -12.07 -8.53
CA LEU A 88 -3.90 -12.83 -7.42
C LEU A 88 -5.23 -12.24 -6.91
N SER A 89 -5.40 -10.91 -6.91
CA SER A 89 -6.67 -10.28 -6.52
C SER A 89 -7.79 -10.63 -7.51
N ILE A 90 -7.49 -10.68 -8.81
CA ILE A 90 -8.48 -10.99 -9.85
C ILE A 90 -8.79 -12.49 -9.90
N VAL A 91 -7.77 -13.35 -9.89
CA VAL A 91 -7.92 -14.81 -10.04
C VAL A 91 -8.29 -15.49 -8.71
N GLY A 92 -8.25 -14.75 -7.62
CA GLY A 92 -8.47 -15.24 -6.26
C GLY A 92 -9.79 -15.99 -6.03
N CYS A 93 -10.85 -15.62 -6.74
CA CYS A 93 -12.14 -16.29 -6.71
C CYS A 93 -12.46 -16.94 -8.05
N GLN A 94 -12.92 -18.19 -8.02
CA GLN A 94 -13.40 -18.91 -9.19
C GLN A 94 -14.88 -19.30 -9.00
N PRO A 95 -15.81 -18.75 -9.82
CA PRO A 95 -15.62 -17.65 -10.77
C PRO A 95 -15.37 -16.30 -10.08
N VAL A 96 -14.78 -15.32 -10.78
CA VAL A 96 -14.51 -13.98 -10.23
C VAL A 96 -15.79 -13.31 -9.71
N SER A 97 -16.93 -13.61 -10.33
CA SER A 97 -18.25 -13.15 -9.89
C SER A 97 -18.64 -13.59 -8.49
N TYR A 98 -18.06 -14.68 -8.00
CA TYR A 98 -18.28 -15.19 -6.65
C TYR A 98 -17.67 -14.30 -5.57
N PHE A 99 -16.73 -13.41 -5.93
CA PHE A 99 -16.21 -12.41 -5.02
C PHE A 99 -17.33 -11.50 -4.51
N TRP A 100 -18.08 -10.87 -5.43
CA TRP A 100 -19.12 -9.92 -5.07
C TRP A 100 -20.51 -10.53 -4.87
N ASP A 101 -20.82 -11.68 -5.47
CA ASP A 101 -22.10 -12.36 -5.31
C ASP A 101 -21.91 -13.81 -4.85
N LYS A 102 -22.05 -14.01 -3.54
CA LYS A 102 -21.85 -15.30 -2.86
C LYS A 102 -23.06 -16.24 -2.95
N THR A 103 -24.05 -15.95 -3.79
CA THR A 103 -25.25 -16.80 -3.95
C THR A 103 -25.03 -18.04 -4.84
N GLY A 104 -23.97 -18.06 -5.66
CA GLY A 104 -23.64 -19.18 -6.56
C GLY A 104 -22.72 -20.25 -5.94
N GLN A 105 -22.35 -21.27 -6.72
CA GLN A 105 -21.24 -22.16 -6.36
C GLN A 105 -19.92 -21.53 -6.80
N GLY A 106 -19.01 -21.34 -5.86
CA GLY A 106 -17.66 -20.84 -6.13
C GLY A 106 -16.73 -21.09 -4.97
N LYS A 107 -15.42 -20.99 -5.24
CA LYS A 107 -14.39 -21.06 -4.20
C LYS A 107 -13.47 -19.85 -4.34
N CYS A 108 -13.19 -19.24 -3.21
CA CYS A 108 -12.15 -18.24 -3.07
C CYS A 108 -11.03 -18.81 -2.21
N PHE A 109 -9.79 -18.45 -2.53
CA PHE A 109 -8.66 -18.61 -1.61
C PHE A 109 -8.84 -17.78 -0.32
N ASN A 110 -8.04 -18.10 0.70
CA ASN A 110 -8.15 -17.45 2.00
C ASN A 110 -7.71 -15.98 1.94
N GLU A 111 -8.70 -15.08 1.92
CA GLU A 111 -8.51 -13.63 1.86
C GLU A 111 -7.63 -13.12 3.02
N VAL A 112 -7.80 -13.64 4.23
CA VAL A 112 -7.03 -13.22 5.41
C VAL A 112 -5.55 -13.54 5.22
N MET A 113 -5.25 -14.75 4.73
CA MET A 113 -3.87 -15.16 4.46
C MET A 113 -3.25 -14.32 3.34
N PHE A 114 -4.02 -14.01 2.29
CA PHE A 114 -3.58 -13.16 1.20
C PHE A 114 -3.25 -11.74 1.68
N PHE A 115 -4.15 -11.08 2.41
CA PHE A 115 -3.92 -9.72 2.93
C PHE A 115 -2.78 -9.68 3.96
N ARG A 116 -2.61 -10.72 4.79
CA ARG A 116 -1.48 -10.83 5.70
C ARG A 116 -0.16 -10.93 4.93
N ALA A 117 -0.07 -11.81 3.94
CA ALA A 117 1.13 -11.95 3.11
C ALA A 117 1.43 -10.67 2.32
N ASN A 118 0.39 -10.04 1.75
CA ASN A 118 0.50 -8.77 1.04
C ASN A 118 1.05 -7.66 1.95
N GLY A 119 0.52 -7.52 3.17
CA GLY A 119 0.96 -6.52 4.13
C GLY A 119 2.42 -6.70 4.54
N ILE A 120 2.83 -7.94 4.84
CA ILE A 120 4.23 -8.26 5.18
C ILE A 120 5.16 -7.95 3.99
N ALA A 121 4.79 -8.39 2.78
CA ALA A 121 5.60 -8.15 1.59
C ALA A 121 5.72 -6.66 1.25
N ASN A 122 4.64 -5.88 1.35
CA ASN A 122 4.69 -4.43 1.13
C ASN A 122 5.62 -3.75 2.15
N MET A 123 5.51 -4.12 3.43
CA MET A 123 6.37 -3.58 4.49
C MET A 123 7.85 -3.91 4.24
N LEU A 124 8.18 -5.13 3.82
CA LEU A 124 9.55 -5.50 3.48
C LEU A 124 10.09 -4.68 2.31
N LEU A 125 9.27 -4.43 1.28
CA LEU A 125 9.65 -3.57 0.15
C LEU A 125 9.86 -2.12 0.59
N ASP A 126 9.02 -1.60 1.50
CA ASP A 126 9.21 -0.25 2.06
C ASP A 126 10.55 -0.14 2.79
N VAL A 127 10.87 -1.10 3.67
CA VAL A 127 12.16 -1.14 4.39
C VAL A 127 13.33 -1.27 3.42
N MET A 128 13.21 -2.15 2.42
CA MET A 128 14.25 -2.34 1.40
C MET A 128 14.56 -1.03 0.67
N VAL A 129 13.53 -0.36 0.13
CA VAL A 129 13.71 0.89 -0.62
C VAL A 129 14.28 2.00 0.26
N LEU A 130 13.82 2.12 1.52
CA LEU A 130 14.29 3.14 2.46
C LEU A 130 15.74 2.93 2.93
N THR A 131 16.17 1.67 3.09
CA THR A 131 17.52 1.35 3.57
C THR A 131 18.56 1.40 2.46
N LEU A 132 18.14 1.26 1.19
CA LEU A 132 19.02 1.23 0.02
C LEU A 132 19.99 2.43 -0.09
N PRO A 133 19.58 3.71 0.14
CA PRO A 133 20.50 4.84 0.09
C PRO A 133 21.38 5.00 1.35
N LEU A 134 21.07 4.33 2.47
CA LEU A 134 21.79 4.55 3.75
C LEU A 134 23.29 4.27 3.64
N PRO A 135 23.76 3.15 3.08
CA PRO A 135 25.20 2.90 2.98
C PRO A 135 25.94 3.94 2.15
N MET A 136 25.29 4.49 1.12
CA MET A 136 25.88 5.52 0.26
C MET A 136 25.95 6.87 0.98
N VAL A 137 24.90 7.21 1.74
CA VAL A 137 24.83 8.41 2.58
C VAL A 137 25.90 8.38 3.67
N TRP A 138 26.10 7.24 4.34
CA TRP A 138 27.04 7.13 5.46
C TRP A 138 28.51 7.18 5.04
N ARG A 139 28.81 6.81 3.79
CA ARG A 139 30.17 6.93 3.21
C ARG A 139 30.50 8.35 2.75
N LEU A 140 29.50 9.20 2.57
CA LEU A 140 29.67 10.56 2.06
C LEU A 140 29.64 11.54 3.25
N ASN A 141 30.67 12.39 3.40
CA ASN A 141 30.73 13.43 4.43
C ASN A 141 29.68 14.50 4.17
N LEU A 142 28.44 14.22 4.54
CA LEU A 142 27.28 15.04 4.28
C LEU A 142 27.09 16.10 5.40
N ALA A 143 26.66 17.29 4.99
CA ALA A 143 26.36 18.39 5.91
C ALA A 143 25.18 18.04 6.83
N LEU A 144 25.12 18.64 8.03
CA LEU A 144 24.12 18.37 9.08
C LEU A 144 22.66 18.31 8.56
N ARG A 145 22.33 19.15 7.58
CA ARG A 145 21.00 19.20 6.93
C ARG A 145 20.62 17.91 6.19
N GLN A 146 21.59 17.24 5.56
CA GLN A 146 21.36 15.97 4.87
C GLN A 146 21.22 14.82 5.87
N LYS A 147 21.94 14.89 6.99
CA LYS A 147 21.82 13.95 8.09
C LYS A 147 20.40 14.02 8.70
N LEU A 148 19.87 15.23 8.89
CA LEU A 148 18.48 15.45 9.35
C LEU A 148 17.44 14.88 8.37
N ALA A 149 17.60 15.08 7.07
CA ALA A 149 16.68 14.52 6.07
C ALA A 149 16.64 12.99 6.09
N VAL A 150 17.81 12.36 6.23
CA VAL A 150 17.95 10.89 6.32
C VAL A 150 17.32 10.36 7.60
N THR A 151 17.54 11.04 8.73
CA THR A 151 16.89 10.69 10.00
C THR A 151 15.37 10.82 9.90
N GLY A 152 14.85 11.88 9.27
CA GLY A 152 13.41 12.07 9.07
C GLY A 152 12.78 10.97 8.22
N ILE A 153 13.43 10.58 7.13
CA ILE A 153 12.99 9.46 6.27
C ILE A 153 13.00 8.14 7.05
N PHE A 154 14.02 7.89 7.87
CA PHE A 154 14.10 6.68 8.70
C PHE A 154 13.03 6.65 9.79
N LEU A 155 12.75 7.78 10.45
CA LEU A 155 11.68 7.90 11.44
C LEU A 155 10.30 7.66 10.83
N LEU A 156 10.03 8.22 9.64
CA LEU A 156 8.79 7.97 8.91
C LEU A 156 8.68 6.52 8.42
N GLY A 157 9.80 5.92 8.01
CA GLY A 157 9.89 4.49 7.70
C GLY A 157 9.54 3.59 8.88
N SER A 158 10.08 3.91 10.06
CA SER A 158 9.75 3.20 11.31
C SER A 158 8.27 3.35 11.65
N PHE A 159 7.73 4.57 11.53
CA PHE A 159 6.32 4.83 11.82
C PHE A 159 5.38 4.10 10.85
N THR A 160 5.70 4.04 9.55
CA THR A 160 4.93 3.29 8.56
C THR A 160 4.95 1.78 8.79
N CYS A 161 6.05 1.23 9.32
CA CYS A 161 6.09 -0.18 9.77
C CYS A 161 5.10 -0.43 10.92
N VAL A 162 5.04 0.46 11.92
CA VAL A 162 4.08 0.35 13.03
C VAL A 162 2.64 0.41 12.52
N VAL A 163 2.34 1.34 11.60
CA VAL A 163 1.02 1.43 10.94
C VAL A 163 0.66 0.14 10.19
N SER A 164 1.64 -0.47 9.52
CA SER A 164 1.45 -1.74 8.80
C SER A 164 1.08 -2.89 9.74
N VAL A 165 1.70 -2.96 10.93
CA VAL A 165 1.36 -3.95 11.96
C VAL A 165 -0.07 -3.76 12.45
N PHE A 166 -0.49 -2.52 12.74
CA PHE A 166 -1.87 -2.25 13.15
C PHE A 166 -2.89 -2.62 12.08
N ARG A 167 -2.55 -2.44 10.79
CA ARG A 167 -3.40 -2.88 9.67
C ARG A 167 -3.57 -4.40 9.63
N ILE A 168 -2.50 -5.17 9.84
CA ILE A 168 -2.56 -6.64 9.88
C ILE A 168 -3.45 -7.10 11.04
N VAL A 169 -3.27 -6.51 12.23
CA VAL A 169 -4.10 -6.83 13.41
C VAL A 169 -5.58 -6.44 13.18
N ALA A 170 -5.84 -5.31 12.52
CA ALA A 170 -7.19 -4.88 12.16
C ALA A 170 -7.86 -5.86 11.17
N PHE A 171 -7.11 -6.38 10.21
CA PHE A 171 -7.58 -7.42 9.28
C PHE A 171 -7.87 -8.74 9.98
N GLU A 172 -7.05 -9.16 10.94
CA GLU A 172 -7.31 -10.41 11.69
C GLU A 172 -8.55 -10.33 12.57
N LYS A 173 -8.85 -9.13 13.08
CA LYS A 173 -10.09 -8.86 13.80
C LYS A 173 -11.29 -8.62 12.90
N SER A 174 -11.12 -8.59 11.57
CA SER A 174 -12.23 -8.36 10.65
C SER A 174 -13.06 -9.62 10.48
N ASN A 175 -14.36 -9.49 10.75
CA ASN A 175 -15.28 -10.62 10.68
C ASN A 175 -15.83 -10.71 9.25
N GLN A 176 -15.62 -11.87 8.60
CA GLN A 176 -16.09 -12.10 7.22
C GLN A 176 -17.62 -12.06 7.09
N ALA A 177 -18.36 -12.20 8.20
CA ALA A 177 -19.81 -12.07 8.23
C ALA A 177 -20.30 -10.61 8.15
N ASP A 178 -19.46 -9.63 8.52
CA ASP A 178 -19.78 -8.19 8.51
C ASP A 178 -18.64 -7.37 7.85
N PRO A 179 -18.38 -7.58 6.54
CA PRO A 179 -17.30 -6.90 5.85
C PRO A 179 -17.53 -5.39 5.77
N THR A 180 -18.77 -4.93 5.68
CA THR A 180 -19.11 -3.49 5.52
C THR A 180 -18.79 -2.66 6.77
N TYR A 181 -18.84 -3.26 7.96
CA TYR A 181 -18.58 -2.58 9.23
C TYR A 181 -17.12 -2.74 9.69
N THR A 182 -16.59 -3.96 9.59
CA THR A 182 -15.24 -4.25 10.12
C THR A 182 -14.12 -3.73 9.24
N THR A 183 -14.37 -3.52 7.93
CA THR A 183 -13.40 -2.97 6.98
C THR A 183 -13.10 -1.47 7.21
N ILE A 184 -13.90 -0.76 8.00
CA ILE A 184 -13.69 0.68 8.27
C ILE A 184 -12.32 0.93 8.91
N ASN A 185 -11.98 0.13 9.93
CA ASN A 185 -10.72 0.29 10.66
C ASN A 185 -9.53 0.04 9.72
N THR A 186 -9.60 -1.03 8.94
CA THR A 186 -8.61 -1.37 7.91
C THR A 186 -8.45 -0.28 6.86
N ALA A 187 -9.56 0.31 6.40
CA ALA A 187 -9.55 1.38 5.41
C ALA A 187 -8.90 2.66 5.94
N MET A 188 -9.12 2.98 7.22
CA MET A 188 -8.50 4.12 7.89
C MET A 188 -6.97 3.94 7.95
N TRP A 189 -6.50 2.79 8.46
CA TRP A 189 -5.07 2.49 8.53
C TRP A 189 -4.40 2.49 7.15
N SER A 190 -5.06 1.93 6.14
CA SER A 190 -4.54 1.91 4.76
C SER A 190 -4.45 3.32 4.15
N SER A 191 -5.32 4.25 4.55
CA SER A 191 -5.30 5.64 4.09
C SER A 191 -4.15 6.42 4.75
N ILE A 192 -3.93 6.18 6.05
CA ILE A 192 -2.81 6.75 6.80
C ILE A 192 -1.47 6.25 6.24
N GLU A 193 -1.33 4.94 6.05
CA GLU A 193 -0.13 4.29 5.48
C GLU A 193 0.28 4.97 4.16
N GLN A 194 -0.67 5.13 3.24
CA GLN A 194 -0.40 5.70 1.92
C GLN A 194 -0.10 7.20 1.96
N SER A 195 -0.76 7.94 2.83
CA SER A 195 -0.49 9.38 3.01
C SER A 195 0.92 9.60 3.56
N LEU A 196 1.32 8.79 4.54
CA LEU A 196 2.69 8.80 5.08
C LEU A 196 3.73 8.40 4.03
N GLY A 197 3.45 7.38 3.22
CA GLY A 197 4.33 6.95 2.12
C GLY A 197 4.58 8.05 1.10
N ILE A 198 3.53 8.78 0.70
CA ILE A 198 3.65 9.93 -0.21
C ILE A 198 4.48 11.04 0.43
N MET A 199 4.19 11.40 1.70
CA MET A 199 4.97 12.42 2.41
C MET A 199 6.44 12.05 2.50
N CYS A 200 6.74 10.78 2.83
CA CYS A 200 8.11 10.26 2.89
C CYS A 200 8.83 10.40 1.54
N THR A 201 8.13 10.13 0.44
CA THR A 201 8.67 10.24 -0.92
C THR A 201 8.94 11.69 -1.32
N CYS A 202 8.09 12.64 -0.90
CA CYS A 202 8.24 14.05 -1.23
C CYS A 202 9.35 14.76 -0.43
N LEU A 203 9.66 14.32 0.80
CA LEU A 203 10.67 14.95 1.65
C LEU A 203 12.04 15.15 0.99
N PRO A 204 12.65 14.14 0.32
CA PRO A 204 13.94 14.34 -0.33
C PRO A 204 13.88 15.34 -1.51
N THR A 205 12.72 15.57 -2.12
CA THR A 205 12.55 16.57 -3.19
C THR A 205 12.45 18.00 -2.69
N LEU A 206 12.07 18.24 -1.43
CA LEU A 206 12.01 19.57 -0.82
C LEU A 206 13.39 20.14 -0.45
N ARG A 207 14.44 19.31 -0.54
CA ARG A 207 15.83 19.67 -0.27
C ARG A 207 16.34 20.97 -0.95
N PRO A 208 15.96 21.32 -2.20
CA PRO A 208 16.41 22.55 -2.86
C PRO A 208 15.77 23.83 -2.33
N ILE A 209 14.60 23.75 -1.68
CA ILE A 209 13.83 24.93 -1.24
C ILE A 209 14.40 25.51 0.05
N PHE A 210 15.01 24.68 0.90
CA PHE A 210 15.67 25.10 2.14
C PHE A 210 17.15 25.50 1.94
N ARG A 211 17.50 25.95 0.73
CA ARG A 211 18.86 26.32 0.36
C ARG A 211 19.11 27.80 0.54
#